data_AF-Q1AXA6-F1
#
_entry.id   AF-Q1AXA6-F1
#
_cell.length_a   1.000
_cell.length_b   1.000
_cell.length_c   1.000
_cell.angle_alpha   90.00
_cell.angle_beta   90.00
_cell.angle_gamma   90.00
#
_symmetry.space_group_name_H-M   'P 1'
#
loop_
_entity.id
_entity.type
_entity.pdbx_description
1 polymer ?
#
loop_
_entity_poly.entity_id
_entity_poly.type
_entity_poly.pdbx_seq_one_letter_code
_entity_poly.pdbx_strand_id
1 'polypeptide(L)'
;MRVIDRRGGHYDVRELAHGRDYVWHPGCVVVECDCGRREVFTLSRSVCVCGADHAGVVRRELLAGGPGEEPPWERDYREWLLGGGGRLLRSELCDWEEWEEI
;
A
#
# COMPACT_ATOMS: atom_id res chain seq x y z
N MET A 1 -20.71 7.89 -17.61
CA MET A 1 -19.52 7.25 -17.02
C MET A 1 -19.94 5.91 -16.44
N ARG A 2 -19.07 4.89 -16.49
CA ARG A 2 -19.34 3.56 -15.92
C ARG A 2 -18.08 2.96 -15.27
N VAL A 3 -18.24 2.34 -14.10
CA VAL A 3 -17.20 1.49 -13.49
C VAL A 3 -17.26 0.11 -14.14
N ILE A 4 -16.11 -0.37 -14.62
CA ILE A 4 -15.98 -1.65 -15.33
C ILE A 4 -15.43 -2.73 -14.38
N ASP A 5 -14.38 -2.39 -13.63
CA ASP A 5 -13.69 -3.31 -12.74
C ASP A 5 -13.14 -2.57 -11.52
N ARG A 6 -12.91 -3.30 -10.43
CA ARG A 6 -12.28 -2.78 -9.22
C ARG A 6 -11.32 -3.80 -8.65
N ARG A 7 -10.15 -3.34 -8.21
CA ARG A 7 -9.18 -4.13 -7.48
C ARG A 7 -8.83 -3.44 -6.16
N GLY A 8 -8.93 -4.21 -5.07
CA GLY A 8 -8.47 -3.77 -3.76
C GLY A 8 -6.95 -3.62 -3.73
N GLY A 9 -6.46 -2.78 -2.81
CA GLY A 9 -5.03 -2.73 -2.54
C GLY A 9 -4.58 -4.03 -1.87
N HIS A 10 -3.41 -4.52 -2.25
CA HIS A 10 -2.86 -5.79 -1.77
C HIS A 10 -1.34 -5.74 -1.77
N TYR A 11 -0.75 -6.66 -1.03
CA TYR A 11 0.68 -6.91 -1.08
C TYR A 11 1.00 -8.09 -1.98
N ASP A 12 1.95 -7.89 -2.89
CA ASP A 12 2.64 -9.00 -3.55
C ASP A 12 3.85 -9.39 -2.69
N VAL A 13 3.86 -10.65 -2.26
CA VAL A 13 4.96 -11.21 -1.47
C VAL A 13 5.90 -11.98 -2.39
N ARG A 14 7.19 -11.62 -2.38
CA ARG A 14 8.22 -12.26 -3.19
C ARG A 14 9.25 -12.91 -2.28
N GLU A 15 9.35 -14.24 -2.36
CA GLU A 15 10.39 -15.00 -1.67
C GLU A 15 11.76 -14.75 -2.30
N LEU A 16 12.75 -14.40 -1.49
CA LEU A 16 14.14 -14.15 -1.87
C LEU A 16 15.07 -15.05 -1.05
N ALA A 17 16.33 -15.19 -1.49
CA ALA A 17 17.31 -16.07 -0.83
C ALA A 17 17.58 -15.72 0.65
N HIS A 18 17.33 -14.47 1.06
CA HIS A 18 17.61 -13.98 2.40
C HIS A 18 16.40 -13.35 3.10
N GLY A 19 15.18 -13.58 2.59
CA GLY A 19 13.97 -13.04 3.20
C GLY A 19 12.82 -12.90 2.21
N ARG A 20 11.88 -12.01 2.55
CA ARG A 20 10.70 -11.72 1.74
C ARG A 20 10.63 -10.25 1.44
N ASP A 21 10.32 -9.93 0.19
CA ASP A 21 9.98 -8.58 -0.22
C ASP A 21 8.44 -8.45 -0.25
N TYR A 22 7.94 -7.33 0.24
CA TYR A 22 6.51 -7.07 0.38
C TYR A 22 6.18 -5.79 -0.41
N VAL A 23 5.63 -5.96 -1.61
CA VAL A 23 5.37 -4.85 -2.52
C VAL A 23 3.91 -4.43 -2.41
N TRP A 24 3.66 -3.19 -1.99
CA TRP A 24 2.30 -2.64 -1.95
C TRP A 24 1.81 -2.25 -3.34
N HIS A 25 0.67 -2.80 -3.74
CA HIS A 25 -0.07 -2.40 -4.93
C HIS A 25 -1.33 -1.64 -4.48
N PRO A 26 -1.43 -0.32 -4.73
CA PRO A 26 -2.61 0.44 -4.33
C PRO A 26 -3.84 -0.04 -5.12
N GLY A 27 -4.99 -0.01 -4.46
CA GLY A 27 -6.27 -0.33 -5.10
C GLY A 27 -6.53 0.58 -6.30
N CYS A 28 -7.18 0.02 -7.32
CA CYS A 28 -7.48 0.72 -8.56
C CYS A 28 -8.87 0.39 -9.08
N VAL A 29 -9.44 1.32 -9.84
CA VAL A 29 -10.75 1.18 -10.48
C VAL A 29 -10.61 1.46 -11.96
N VAL A 30 -11.21 0.61 -12.78
CA VAL A 30 -11.28 0.81 -14.23
C VAL A 30 -12.59 1.51 -14.54
N VAL A 31 -12.49 2.70 -15.13
CA VAL A 31 -13.64 3.54 -15.46
C VAL A 31 -13.68 3.79 -16.96
N GLU A 32 -14.86 3.63 -17.54
CA GLU A 32 -15.21 4.20 -18.84
C GLU A 32 -15.77 5.62 -18.63
N CYS A 33 -15.00 6.61 -19.04
CA CYS A 33 -15.39 8.02 -18.98
C CYS A 33 -16.37 8.34 -20.12
N ASP A 34 -17.18 9.37 -19.96
CA ASP A 34 -18.11 9.85 -20.99
C ASP A 34 -17.39 10.36 -22.27
N CYS A 35 -16.09 10.64 -22.18
CA CYS A 35 -15.27 10.90 -23.36
C CYS A 35 -14.95 9.64 -24.19
N GLY A 36 -15.46 8.47 -23.79
CA GLY A 36 -15.28 7.18 -24.46
C GLY A 36 -13.98 6.45 -24.10
N ARG A 37 -13.09 7.07 -23.30
CA ARG A 37 -11.84 6.43 -22.86
C ARG A 37 -12.05 5.54 -21.64
N ARG A 38 -11.30 4.46 -21.61
CA ARG A 38 -11.16 3.58 -20.44
C ARG A 38 -9.82 3.85 -19.78
N GLU A 39 -9.85 4.25 -18.52
CA GLU A 39 -8.65 4.53 -17.74
C GLU A 39 -8.68 3.79 -16.40
N VAL A 40 -7.49 3.52 -15.89
CA VAL A 40 -7.26 3.00 -14.55
C VAL A 40 -7.03 4.20 -13.63
N PHE A 41 -7.85 4.32 -12.60
CA PHE A 41 -7.71 5.34 -11.57
C PHE A 41 -7.34 4.73 -10.24
N THR A 42 -6.56 5.47 -9.46
CA THR A 42 -6.16 5.15 -8.09
C THR A 42 -6.53 6.33 -7.20
N LEU A 43 -6.45 6.17 -5.87
CA LEU A 43 -6.71 7.29 -4.95
C LEU A 43 -5.81 8.52 -5.21
N SER A 44 -4.61 8.32 -5.76
CA SER A 44 -3.67 9.39 -6.11
C SER A 44 -3.83 9.93 -7.53
N ARG A 45 -4.56 9.24 -8.42
CA ARG A 45 -4.82 9.65 -9.80
C ARG A 45 -6.27 9.38 -10.16
N SER A 46 -7.08 10.44 -10.20
CA SER A 46 -8.52 10.36 -10.48
C SER A 46 -8.99 11.20 -11.67
N VAL A 47 -8.11 11.97 -12.29
CA VAL A 47 -8.47 12.86 -13.40
C VAL A 47 -8.23 12.13 -14.71
N CYS A 48 -9.28 12.00 -15.53
CA CYS A 48 -9.18 11.50 -16.89
C CYS A 48 -8.38 12.48 -17.74
N VAL A 49 -7.71 11.99 -18.77
CA VAL A 49 -6.99 12.85 -19.73
C VAL A 49 -7.88 13.83 -20.51
N CYS A 50 -9.23 13.75 -20.39
CA CYS A 50 -10.13 14.79 -20.91
C CYS A 50 -10.36 15.95 -19.93
N GLY A 51 -9.82 15.86 -18.71
CA GLY A 51 -10.03 16.82 -17.62
C GLY A 51 -11.19 16.47 -16.68
N ALA A 52 -11.97 15.41 -16.95
CA ALA A 52 -13.02 14.97 -16.03
C ALA A 52 -12.41 14.40 -14.74
N ASP A 53 -12.86 14.89 -13.58
CA ASP A 53 -12.45 14.39 -12.26
C ASP A 53 -13.38 13.27 -11.77
N HIS A 54 -12.80 12.11 -11.50
CA HIS A 54 -13.49 10.92 -10.99
C HIS A 54 -13.21 10.66 -9.51
N ALA A 55 -12.61 11.59 -8.76
CA ALA A 55 -12.19 11.42 -7.36
C ALA A 55 -13.28 10.89 -6.43
N GLY A 56 -14.52 11.35 -6.62
CA GLY A 56 -15.67 10.89 -5.83
C GLY A 56 -15.98 9.41 -6.04
N VAL A 57 -15.95 8.94 -7.29
CA VAL A 57 -16.22 7.53 -7.60
C VAL A 57 -15.05 6.66 -7.20
N VAL A 58 -13.81 7.09 -7.46
CA VAL A 58 -12.60 6.38 -7.03
C VAL A 58 -12.62 6.14 -5.51
N ARG A 59 -12.92 7.18 -4.72
CA ARG A 59 -13.03 7.04 -3.26
C ARG A 59 -14.14 6.08 -2.85
N ARG A 60 -15.32 6.18 -3.46
CA ARG A 60 -16.44 5.27 -3.16
C ARG A 60 -16.04 3.82 -3.41
N GLU A 61 -15.52 3.53 -4.59
CA GLU A 61 -15.26 2.14 -5.00
C GLU A 61 -14.09 1.52 -4.24
N LEU A 62 -13.04 2.30 -3.94
CA LEU A 62 -11.84 1.78 -3.27
C LEU A 62 -11.97 1.72 -1.75
N LEU A 63 -12.76 2.61 -1.13
CA LEU A 63 -12.97 2.61 0.33
C LEU A 63 -14.14 1.71 0.77
N ALA A 64 -15.02 1.29 -0.15
CA ALA A 64 -16.07 0.33 0.16
C ALA A 64 -15.54 -1.08 0.47
N GLY A 65 -14.27 -1.37 0.15
CA GLY A 65 -13.63 -2.68 0.33
C GLY A 65 -13.23 -3.04 1.76
N GLY A 66 -13.42 -2.14 2.74
CA GLY A 66 -12.97 -2.34 4.13
C GLY A 66 -11.51 -1.91 4.35
N PRO A 67 -10.97 -2.07 5.57
CA PRO A 67 -9.56 -1.83 5.82
C PRO A 67 -8.73 -2.69 4.87
N GLY A 68 -7.67 -2.12 4.31
CA GLY A 68 -6.76 -2.84 3.40
C GLY A 68 -6.20 -4.10 4.04
N GLU A 69 -5.61 -4.97 3.21
CA GLU A 69 -4.94 -6.19 3.67
C GLU A 69 -4.02 -5.92 4.87
N GLU A 70 -4.15 -6.74 5.92
CA GLU A 70 -3.25 -6.67 7.08
C GLU A 70 -1.81 -6.92 6.60
N PRO A 71 -0.81 -6.13 7.03
CA PRO A 71 0.54 -6.24 6.51
C PRO A 71 1.09 -7.67 6.65
N PRO A 72 1.43 -8.36 5.54
CA PRO A 72 1.80 -9.78 5.59
C PRO A 72 3.10 -10.07 6.36
N TRP A 73 3.91 -9.04 6.64
CA TRP A 73 5.12 -9.14 7.44
C TRP A 73 4.88 -9.10 8.95
N GLU A 74 3.66 -8.89 9.44
CA GLU A 74 3.40 -8.77 10.88
C GLU A 74 3.82 -10.04 11.65
N ARG A 75 3.57 -11.22 11.06
CA ARG A 75 4.03 -12.49 11.62
C ARG A 75 5.56 -12.56 11.70
N ASP A 76 6.24 -12.24 10.61
CA ASP A 76 7.70 -12.29 10.50
C ASP A 76 8.37 -11.35 11.48
N TYR A 77 7.82 -10.14 11.60
CA TYR A 77 8.29 -9.15 12.56
C TYR A 77 8.12 -9.64 14.01
N ARG A 78 6.98 -10.27 14.34
CA ARG A 78 6.76 -10.88 15.66
C ARG A 78 7.74 -12.01 15.95
N GLU A 79 7.97 -12.90 14.99
CA GLU A 79 8.95 -13.99 15.13
C GLU A 79 10.36 -13.45 15.39
N TRP A 80 10.78 -12.45 14.62
CA TRP A 80 12.07 -11.79 14.79
C TRP A 80 12.19 -11.10 16.16
N LEU A 81 11.14 -10.40 16.63
CA LEU A 81 11.11 -9.78 17.95
C LEU A 81 11.29 -10.81 19.07
N LEU A 82 10.58 -11.93 19.00
CA LEU A 82 10.64 -13.02 19.98
C LEU A 82 12.00 -13.75 19.95
N GLY A 83 12.65 -13.83 18.78
CA GLY A 83 13.97 -14.43 18.59
C GLY A 83 15.15 -13.61 19.11
N GLY A 84 14.91 -12.47 19.77
CA GLY A 84 15.95 -11.60 20.32
C GLY A 84 16.23 -10.34 19.51
N GLY A 85 15.58 -10.16 18.35
CA GLY A 85 15.66 -8.95 17.56
C GLY A 85 15.25 -7.69 18.32
N GLY A 86 14.25 -7.80 19.21
CA GLY A 86 13.82 -6.68 20.05
C GLY A 86 14.90 -6.16 21.02
N ARG A 87 15.92 -6.96 21.35
CA ARG A 87 17.08 -6.50 22.13
C ARG A 87 18.07 -5.72 21.26
N LEU A 88 18.25 -6.11 19.99
CA LEU A 88 19.09 -5.41 19.01
C LEU A 88 18.51 -4.04 18.63
N LEU A 89 17.19 -3.94 18.37
CA LEU A 89 16.53 -2.65 18.15
C LEU A 89 16.68 -1.69 19.34
N ARG A 90 16.67 -2.23 20.57
CA ARG A 90 16.83 -1.43 21.78
C ARG A 90 18.25 -0.90 21.95
N SER A 91 19.27 -1.67 21.57
CA SER A 91 20.65 -1.15 21.55
C SER A 91 20.84 -0.12 20.44
N GLU A 92 20.28 -0.36 19.24
CA GLU A 92 20.39 0.60 18.12
C GLU A 92 19.69 1.93 18.42
N LEU A 93 18.54 1.92 19.12
CA LEU A 93 17.88 3.15 19.57
C LEU A 93 18.65 3.90 20.66
N CYS A 94 19.36 3.19 21.55
CA CYS A 94 20.24 3.83 22.54
C CYS A 94 21.50 4.42 21.89
N ASP A 95 22.04 3.80 20.83
CA ASP A 95 23.21 4.34 20.14
C ASP A 95 22.91 5.70 19.48
N TRP A 96 21.66 5.97 19.03
CA TRP A 96 21.29 7.28 18.44
C TRP A 96 21.25 8.43 19.44
N GLU A 97 20.98 8.20 20.73
CA GLU A 97 20.98 9.24 21.76
C GLU A 97 22.41 9.68 22.15
N GLU A 98 23.44 8.85 21.88
CA GLU A 98 24.85 9.20 22.16
C GLU A 98 25.51 10.08 21.07
N TRP A 99 24.91 10.24 19.89
CA TRP A 99 25.48 11.06 18.80
C TRP A 99 25.03 12.53 18.77
N GLU A 100 24.05 12.95 19.59
CA GLU A 100 23.69 14.37 19.74
C GLU A 100 24.53 15.12 20.78
N GLU A 101 25.46 14.44 21.47
CA GLU A 101 26.36 15.03 22.48
C GLU A 101 27.83 15.16 22.01
N ILE A 102 28.10 15.26 20.69
CA ILE A 102 29.43 15.58 20.14
C ILE A 102 29.38 16.75 19.14
#